data_AF-A0A0R3AP23-F1
#
_entry.id   AF-A0A0R3AP23-F1
#
_cell.length_a   1.000
_cell.length_b   1.000
_cell.length_c   1.000
_cell.angle_alpha   90.00
_cell.angle_beta   90.00
_cell.angle_gamma   90.00
#
_symmetry.space_group_name_H-M   'P 1'
#
loop_
_entity.id
_entity.type
_entity.pdbx_description
1 polymer ?
#
loop_
_entity_poly.entity_id
_entity_poly.type
_entity_poly.pdbx_seq_one_letter_code
_entity_poly.pdbx_strand_id
1 'polypeptide(L)'
;MQPFDERAGFTYYEVQVVYEDAGLKQTYPGVLDECLALELKAMLEPEVAPYPVRISWVAGWAKGFENFLRMNDRVTDMIQSVRSAERPGHEFLARLGQFGPYESYAPQNSQAESVAPNLSEVRP
;
A
#
# COMPACT_ATOMS: atom_id res chain seq x y z
N MET A 1 29.22 30.75 8.81
CA MET A 1 27.99 30.69 8.00
C MET A 1 28.16 29.56 7.02
N GLN A 2 27.40 28.46 7.17
CA GLN A 2 27.33 27.45 6.11
C GLN A 2 26.65 28.07 4.88
N PRO A 3 27.12 27.76 3.65
CA PRO A 3 26.52 28.29 2.44
C PRO A 3 25.09 27.78 2.28
N PHE A 4 24.24 28.64 1.72
CA PHE A 4 22.80 28.44 1.49
C PHE A 4 22.45 27.25 0.56
N ASP A 5 23.45 26.56 0.01
CA ASP A 5 23.32 25.40 -0.89
C ASP A 5 22.74 24.13 -0.23
N GLU A 6 22.60 24.07 1.09
CA GLU A 6 21.91 22.96 1.78
C GLU A 6 20.37 22.93 1.54
N ARG A 7 19.82 23.86 0.74
CA ARG A 7 18.39 23.91 0.38
C ARG A 7 17.99 23.08 -0.84
N ALA A 8 18.89 22.32 -1.45
CA ALA A 8 18.55 21.41 -2.56
C ALA A 8 17.73 20.20 -2.05
N GLY A 9 16.48 20.44 -1.61
CA GLY A 9 15.52 19.41 -1.28
C GLY A 9 14.90 18.78 -2.52
N PHE A 10 13.94 17.88 -2.29
CA PHE A 10 13.07 17.34 -3.33
C PHE A 10 11.61 17.55 -2.93
N THR A 11 10.67 17.33 -3.84
CA THR A 11 9.25 17.44 -3.55
C THR A 11 8.55 16.14 -3.88
N TYR A 12 7.55 15.77 -3.10
CA TYR A 12 6.80 14.55 -3.27
C TYR A 12 5.35 14.72 -2.79
N TYR A 13 4.52 13.74 -3.09
CA TYR A 13 3.11 13.71 -2.73
C TYR A 13 2.86 12.68 -1.64
N GLU A 14 2.11 13.08 -0.60
CA GLU A 14 1.62 12.18 0.44
C GLU A 14 0.10 12.03 0.33
N VAL A 15 -0.39 10.80 0.42
CA VAL A 15 -1.82 10.52 0.57
C VAL A 15 -2.12 10.36 2.06
N GLN A 16 -3.14 11.07 2.54
CA GLN A 16 -3.48 11.14 3.95
C GLN A 16 -4.98 10.88 4.15
N VAL A 17 -5.33 10.00 5.08
CA VAL A 17 -6.71 9.80 5.55
C VAL A 17 -6.89 10.63 6.81
N VAL A 18 -7.93 11.46 6.84
CA VAL A 18 -8.19 12.38 7.94
C VAL A 18 -9.35 11.86 8.80
N TYR A 19 -9.05 11.46 10.03
CA TYR A 19 -10.03 11.05 11.02
C TYR A 19 -10.39 12.28 11.86
N GLU A 20 -11.26 13.15 11.31
CA GLU A 20 -11.60 14.45 11.92
C GLU A 20 -12.14 14.30 13.35
N ASP A 21 -12.99 13.29 13.60
CA ASP A 21 -13.58 13.01 14.92
C ASP A 21 -12.54 12.63 15.99
N ALA A 22 -11.39 12.10 15.57
CA ALA A 22 -10.31 11.66 16.45
C ALA A 22 -9.13 12.65 16.49
N GLY A 23 -9.18 13.74 15.71
CA GLY A 23 -8.06 14.66 15.53
C GLY A 23 -6.80 13.98 14.98
N LEU A 24 -6.96 12.84 14.29
CA LEU A 24 -5.86 12.00 13.83
C LEU A 24 -5.77 12.00 12.30
N LYS A 25 -4.56 11.82 11.78
CA LYS A 25 -4.33 11.59 10.36
C LYS A 25 -3.42 10.39 10.17
N GLN A 26 -3.76 9.57 9.19
CA GLN A 26 -2.92 8.47 8.75
C GLN A 26 -2.27 8.84 7.43
N THR A 27 -0.94 8.94 7.44
CA THR A 27 -0.14 9.26 6.26
C THR A 27 0.39 7.98 5.64
N TYR A 28 0.17 7.82 4.35
CA TYR A 28 0.73 6.73 3.55
C TYR A 28 2.10 7.11 2.99
N PRO A 29 2.95 6.12 2.64
CA PRO A 29 4.23 6.39 2.00
C PRO A 29 4.10 7.32 0.79
N GLY A 30 5.04 8.27 0.68
CA GLY A 30 5.01 9.27 -0.38
C GLY A 30 5.48 8.75 -1.74
N VAL A 31 5.03 9.41 -2.80
CA VAL A 31 5.39 9.12 -4.20
C VAL A 31 5.81 10.39 -4.94
N LEU A 32 6.67 10.26 -5.95
CA LEU A 32 7.11 11.39 -6.79
C LEU A 32 6.06 11.80 -7.84
N ASP A 33 5.24 10.85 -8.28
CA ASP A 33 4.27 11.05 -9.36
C ASP A 33 2.89 11.43 -8.80
N GLU A 34 2.35 12.55 -9.25
CA GLU A 34 1.02 13.04 -8.87
C GLU A 34 -0.10 12.09 -9.31
N CYS A 35 0.03 11.46 -10.50
CA CYS A 35 -0.94 10.51 -11.01
C CYS A 35 -1.02 9.28 -10.11
N LEU A 36 0.12 8.78 -9.60
CA LEU A 36 0.14 7.68 -8.64
C LEU A 36 -0.50 8.08 -7.30
N ALA A 37 -0.29 9.32 -6.86
CA ALA A 37 -0.93 9.83 -5.63
C ALA A 37 -2.46 9.91 -5.79
N LEU A 38 -2.94 10.38 -6.96
CA LEU A 38 -4.36 10.42 -7.30
C LEU A 38 -4.96 9.01 -7.39
N GLU A 39 -4.23 8.07 -7.96
CA GLU A 39 -4.65 6.68 -8.05
C GLU A 39 -4.77 6.04 -6.66
N LEU A 40 -3.74 6.20 -5.82
CA LEU A 40 -3.76 5.70 -4.45
C LEU A 40 -4.90 6.33 -3.66
N LYS A 41 -5.15 7.64 -3.82
CA LYS A 41 -6.32 8.31 -3.23
C LYS A 41 -7.63 7.61 -3.65
N ALA A 42 -7.85 7.42 -4.95
CA ALA A 42 -9.07 6.80 -5.46
C ALA A 42 -9.25 5.35 -4.97
N MET A 43 -8.16 4.61 -4.81
CA MET A 43 -8.19 3.26 -4.24
C MET A 43 -8.60 3.27 -2.76
N LEU A 44 -8.15 4.25 -1.98
CA LEU A 44 -8.38 4.31 -0.53
C LEU A 44 -9.77 4.85 -0.16
N GLU A 45 -10.32 5.78 -0.92
CA GLU A 45 -11.60 6.44 -0.61
C GLU A 45 -12.75 5.47 -0.25
N PRO A 46 -12.99 4.37 -1.00
CA PRO A 46 -14.04 3.42 -0.65
C PRO A 46 -13.75 2.62 0.62
N GLU A 47 -12.48 2.38 0.94
CA GLU A 47 -12.05 1.52 2.05
C GLU A 47 -12.10 2.25 3.41
N VAL A 48 -11.96 3.57 3.38
CA VAL A 48 -11.90 4.41 4.59
C VAL A 48 -13.10 5.34 4.71
N ALA A 49 -14.12 5.19 3.87
CA ALA A 49 -15.36 5.96 3.99
C ALA A 49 -15.96 5.81 5.41
N PRO A 50 -16.49 6.90 6.01
CA PRO A 50 -16.74 8.22 5.42
C PRO A 50 -15.55 9.20 5.54
N TYR A 51 -14.37 8.76 5.97
CA TYR A 51 -13.24 9.66 6.25
C TYR A 51 -12.62 10.21 4.95
N PRO A 52 -12.34 11.52 4.87
CA PRO A 52 -11.81 12.11 3.64
C PRO A 52 -10.33 11.74 3.42
N VAL A 53 -10.00 11.48 2.15
CA VAL A 53 -8.64 11.23 1.68
C VAL A 53 -8.09 12.46 0.96
N ARG A 54 -6.94 12.97 1.40
CA ARG A 54 -6.31 14.19 0.89
C ARG A 54 -4.91 13.89 0.35
N ILE A 55 -4.49 14.66 -0.65
CA ILE A 55 -3.11 14.66 -1.14
C ILE A 55 -2.44 15.94 -0.64
N SER A 56 -1.25 15.80 -0.09
CA SER A 56 -0.39 16.92 0.32
C SER A 56 0.87 16.94 -0.52
N TRP A 57 1.27 18.14 -0.97
CA TRP A 57 2.56 18.37 -1.62
C TRP A 57 3.59 18.75 -0.55
N VAL A 58 4.67 17.98 -0.45
CA VAL A 58 5.61 18.02 0.67
C VAL A 58 7.04 18.23 0.17
N ALA A 59 7.81 19.03 0.90
CA ALA A 59 9.24 19.21 0.67
C ALA A 59 10.04 18.20 1.52
N GLY A 60 10.81 17.35 0.85
CA GLY A 60 11.72 16.38 1.44
C GLY A 60 13.15 16.91 1.57
N TRP A 61 13.89 16.37 2.55
CA TRP A 61 15.28 16.74 2.81
C TRP A 61 16.24 15.96 1.92
N ALA A 62 17.23 16.66 1.34
CA ALA A 62 18.24 16.10 0.43
C ALA A 62 18.90 14.82 0.97
N LYS A 63 19.29 14.83 2.25
CA LYS A 63 19.95 13.70 2.92
C LYS A 63 19.10 12.42 2.96
N GLY A 64 17.78 12.56 2.89
CA GLY A 64 16.83 11.43 2.89
C GLY A 64 16.46 10.92 1.49
N PHE A 65 16.92 11.56 0.42
CA PHE A 65 16.42 11.32 -0.92
C PHE A 65 16.61 9.88 -1.40
N GLU A 66 17.79 9.30 -1.22
CA GLU A 66 18.07 7.90 -1.62
C GLU A 66 17.17 6.88 -0.90
N ASN A 67 16.91 7.11 0.39
CA ASN A 67 16.00 6.24 1.14
C ASN A 67 14.55 6.44 0.68
N PHE A 68 14.18 7.68 0.37
CA PHE A 68 12.88 8.00 -0.18
C PHE A 68 12.68 7.33 -1.55
N LEU A 69 13.65 7.38 -2.47
CA LEU A 69 13.57 6.73 -3.78
C LEU A 69 13.28 5.23 -3.65
N ARG A 70 14.00 4.52 -2.77
CA ARG A 70 13.73 3.10 -2.53
C ARG A 70 12.32 2.82 -2.02
N MET A 71 11.77 3.73 -1.20
CA MET A 71 10.39 3.62 -0.73
C MET A 71 9.40 3.94 -1.85
N ASN A 72 9.64 5.01 -2.60
CA ASN A 72 8.86 5.42 -3.77
C ASN A 72 8.72 4.27 -4.76
N ASP A 73 9.83 3.59 -5.10
CA ASP A 73 9.81 2.49 -6.07
C ASP A 73 8.95 1.33 -5.57
N ARG A 74 9.12 0.93 -4.30
CA ARG A 74 8.30 -0.13 -3.68
C ARG A 74 6.82 0.21 -3.66
N VAL A 75 6.49 1.46 -3.34
CA VAL A 75 5.10 1.93 -3.25
C VAL A 75 4.48 2.02 -4.65
N THR A 76 5.25 2.49 -5.63
CA THR A 76 4.85 2.54 -7.04
C THR A 76 4.55 1.15 -7.56
N ASP A 77 5.46 0.19 -7.37
CA ASP A 77 5.25 -1.21 -7.76
C ASP A 77 4.02 -1.80 -7.09
N MET A 78 3.81 -1.49 -5.80
CA MET A 78 2.66 -1.97 -5.06
C MET A 78 1.35 -1.42 -5.61
N ILE A 79 1.23 -0.10 -5.82
CA ILE A 79 0.05 0.55 -6.43
C ILE A 79 -0.26 -0.08 -7.78
N GLN A 80 0.75 -0.21 -8.64
CA GLN A 80 0.57 -0.77 -9.99
C GLN A 80 0.11 -2.24 -9.94
N SER A 81 0.68 -3.03 -9.04
CA SER A 81 0.37 -4.46 -8.94
C SER A 81 -1.03 -4.78 -8.38
N VAL A 82 -1.64 -3.87 -7.62
CA VAL A 82 -3.00 -4.06 -7.06
C VAL A 82 -4.09 -3.43 -7.93
N ARG A 83 -3.71 -2.62 -8.93
CA ARG A 83 -4.64 -1.87 -9.79
C ARG A 83 -5.74 -2.73 -10.44
N SER A 84 -5.40 -3.97 -10.80
CA SER A 84 -6.33 -4.91 -11.46
C SER A 84 -7.08 -5.82 -10.47
N ALA A 85 -6.89 -5.66 -9.16
CA ALA A 85 -7.63 -6.43 -8.17
C ALA A 85 -9.11 -6.01 -8.16
N GLU A 86 -9.99 -6.90 -7.68
CA GLU A 86 -11.41 -6.58 -7.48
C GLU A 86 -11.60 -5.44 -6.48
N ARG A 87 -10.75 -5.39 -5.44
CA ARG A 87 -10.70 -4.33 -4.42
C ARG A 87 -9.27 -3.81 -4.24
N PRO A 88 -8.78 -2.91 -5.11
CA PRO A 88 -7.40 -2.45 -5.11
C PRO A 88 -6.95 -1.81 -3.78
N GLY A 89 -7.80 -0.98 -3.18
CA GLY A 89 -7.53 -0.36 -1.89
C GLY A 89 -7.38 -1.38 -0.77
N HIS A 90 -8.29 -2.35 -0.69
CA HIS A 90 -8.22 -3.41 0.30
C HIS A 90 -6.90 -4.20 0.21
N GLU A 91 -6.53 -4.62 -1.00
CA GLU A 91 -5.28 -5.35 -1.26
C GLU A 91 -4.03 -4.52 -0.92
N PHE A 92 -4.05 -3.22 -1.25
CA PHE A 92 -2.98 -2.30 -0.88
C PHE A 92 -2.80 -2.22 0.65
N LEU A 93 -3.90 -2.00 1.39
CA LEU A 93 -3.90 -1.90 2.84
C LEU A 93 -3.49 -3.23 3.51
N ALA A 94 -3.91 -4.36 2.95
CA ALA A 94 -3.53 -5.68 3.42
C ALA A 94 -2.01 -5.91 3.28
N ARG A 95 -1.40 -5.50 2.17
CA ARG A 95 0.06 -5.59 1.97
C ARG A 95 0.86 -4.68 2.90
N LEU A 96 0.26 -3.59 3.36
CA LEU A 96 0.81 -2.75 4.43
C LEU A 96 0.63 -3.34 5.83
N GLY A 97 -0.03 -4.50 5.95
CA GLY A 97 -0.26 -5.18 7.22
C GLY A 97 -1.36 -4.56 8.08
N GLN A 98 -2.21 -3.68 7.53
CA GLN A 98 -3.22 -2.97 8.34
C GLN A 98 -4.34 -3.86 8.87
N PHE A 99 -4.54 -5.04 8.27
CA PHE A 99 -5.59 -5.98 8.68
C PHE A 99 -5.05 -7.20 9.44
N GLY A 100 -3.77 -7.20 9.83
CA GLY A 100 -3.12 -8.38 10.42
C GLY A 100 -2.70 -9.43 9.37
N PRO A 101 -2.37 -10.67 9.77
CA PRO A 101 -1.99 -11.71 8.81
C PRO A 101 -3.11 -11.96 7.81
N TYR A 102 -2.77 -12.03 6.52
CA TYR A 102 -3.71 -12.24 5.43
C TYR A 102 -4.48 -13.56 5.63
N GLU A 103 -5.73 -13.48 6.10
CA GLU A 103 -6.66 -14.60 5.97
C GLU A 103 -7.00 -14.71 4.50
N SER A 104 -6.46 -15.74 3.85
CA SER A 104 -6.67 -15.97 2.43
C SER A 104 -8.16 -16.23 2.19
N TYR A 105 -8.91 -15.19 1.78
CA TYR A 105 -10.26 -15.37 1.27
C TYR A 105 -10.19 -15.84 -0.18
N ALA A 106 -9.57 -17.00 -0.39
CA ALA A 106 -9.86 -17.76 -1.58
C ALA A 106 -11.33 -18.17 -1.45
N PRO A 107 -12.24 -17.81 -2.39
CA PRO A 107 -13.53 -18.47 -2.41
C PRO A 107 -13.24 -19.96 -2.47
N GLN A 108 -13.69 -20.70 -1.46
CA GLN A 108 -13.62 -22.15 -1.46
C GLN A 108 -14.47 -22.62 -2.65
N ASN A 109 -13.84 -22.73 -3.82
CA ASN A 109 -14.36 -23.56 -4.87
C ASN A 109 -14.52 -24.93 -4.26
N SER A 110 -15.79 -25.28 -4.07
CA SER A 110 -16.27 -26.47 -3.41
C SER A 110 -15.97 -27.64 -4.34
N GLN A 111 -14.70 -28.06 -4.42
CA GLN A 111 -14.24 -29.33 -5.01
C GLN A 111 -12.69 -29.37 -5.01
N ALA A 112 -12.13 -29.62 -3.84
CA ALA A 112 -10.88 -30.39 -3.78
C ALA A 112 -11.23 -31.66 -2.99
N GLU A 113 -11.87 -32.61 -3.68
CA GLU A 113 -11.93 -33.98 -3.18
C GLU A 113 -10.49 -34.46 -2.96
N SER A 114 -10.25 -34.79 -1.71
CA SER A 114 -9.04 -35.43 -1.20
C SER A 114 -8.81 -36.73 -1.97
N VAL A 115 -7.66 -36.87 -2.63
CA VAL A 115 -7.14 -38.18 -3.02
C VAL A 115 -5.78 -38.36 -2.35
N ALA A 116 -5.82 -38.90 -1.14
CA ALA A 116 -4.66 -39.48 -0.49
C ALA A 116 -4.15 -40.68 -1.33
N PRO A 117 -2.82 -40.89 -1.46
CA PRO A 117 -2.31 -42.16 -1.92
C PRO A 117 -2.58 -43.21 -0.83
N ASN A 118 -3.40 -44.19 -1.16
CA ASN A 118 -3.76 -45.29 -0.30
C ASN A 118 -2.53 -46.16 -0.02
N LEU A 119 -2.09 -46.23 1.23
CA LEU A 119 -1.16 -47.26 1.73
C LEU A 119 -1.90 -48.60 1.68
N SER A 120 -1.48 -49.49 0.80
CA SER A 120 -1.92 -50.88 0.77
C SER A 120 -0.71 -51.79 0.81
N GLU A 121 -0.35 -52.23 2.01
CA GLU A 121 0.43 -53.45 2.22
C GLU A 121 -0.39 -54.65 1.74
N VAL A 122 0.12 -55.47 0.81
CA VAL A 122 -0.11 -56.92 0.81
C VAL A 122 1.10 -57.61 0.15
N ARG A 123 1.78 -58.46 0.92
CA ARG A 123 2.83 -59.40 0.46
C ARG A 123 2.24 -60.59 -0.30
N PRO A 124 3.06 -61.30 -1.06
CA PRO A 124 3.17 -62.75 -0.91
C PRO A 124 4.51 -63.17 -0.29
#